data_AF-A0A819J265-F1
#
_entry.id   AF-A0A819J265-F1
#
_cell.length_a   1.000
_cell.length_b   1.000
_cell.length_c   1.000
_cell.angle_alpha   90.00
_cell.angle_beta   90.00
_cell.angle_gamma   90.00
#
_symmetry.space_group_name_H-M   'P 1'
#
loop_
_entity.id
_entity.type
_entity.pdbx_description
1 polymer ?
#
loop_
_entity_poly.entity_id
_entity_poly.type
_entity_poly.pdbx_seq_one_letter_code
_entity_poly.pdbx_strand_id
1 'polypeptide(L)'
;SITGHTLDFVCTLISNINGLIKFLLAPPLNINNISYHTFYVRALYSYDPYNDPLIPCKDIGLTFQRGDILRIVAYDENFFNKNDTYISWWQAYRENSYDIQTDLCLAGLIPSDNLQQKRTNLLKVIS
;
A
#
# COMPACT_ATOMS: atom_id res chain seq x y z
N SER A 1 2.54 -21.71 -17.87
CA SER A 1 3.30 -21.28 -16.68
C SER A 1 3.33 -19.76 -16.68
N ILE A 2 3.24 -19.09 -15.53
CA ILE A 2 3.36 -17.62 -15.44
C ILE A 2 4.85 -17.16 -15.41
N THR A 3 5.76 -18.09 -15.15
CA THR A 3 7.21 -17.84 -15.07
C THR A 3 7.76 -17.33 -16.40
N GLY A 4 8.49 -16.21 -16.38
CA GLY A 4 9.13 -15.62 -17.57
C GLY A 4 8.27 -14.62 -18.33
N HIS A 5 7.01 -14.39 -17.90
CA HIS A 5 6.18 -13.31 -18.44
C HIS A 5 6.39 -11.98 -17.71
N THR A 6 6.19 -10.87 -18.41
CA THR A 6 6.22 -9.51 -17.86
C THR A 6 5.00 -9.22 -16.99
N LEU A 7 5.10 -8.27 -16.06
CA LEU A 7 3.99 -7.85 -15.20
C LEU A 7 2.74 -7.44 -16.01
N ASP A 8 2.91 -6.65 -17.07
CA ASP A 8 1.79 -6.17 -17.91
C ASP A 8 0.99 -7.32 -18.55
N PHE A 9 1.69 -8.36 -19.00
CA PHE A 9 1.06 -9.58 -19.51
C PHE A 9 0.26 -10.28 -18.42
N VAL A 10 0.82 -10.40 -17.21
CA VAL A 10 0.13 -11.03 -16.07
C VAL A 10 -1.11 -10.23 -15.66
N CYS A 11 -1.01 -8.90 -15.60
CA CYS A 11 -2.15 -8.02 -15.33
C CYS A 11 -3.25 -8.19 -16.38
N THR A 12 -2.89 -8.17 -17.66
CA THR A 12 -3.83 -8.37 -18.78
C THR A 12 -4.44 -9.77 -18.77
N LEU A 13 -3.67 -10.79 -18.40
CA LEU A 13 -4.16 -12.15 -18.29
C LEU A 13 -5.19 -12.26 -17.17
N ILE A 14 -4.85 -11.79 -15.97
CA ILE A 14 -5.73 -11.86 -14.79
C ILE A 14 -7.00 -11.02 -14.99
N SER A 15 -6.91 -9.84 -15.62
CA SER A 15 -8.08 -8.99 -15.88
C SER A 15 -9.13 -9.63 -16.80
N ASN A 16 -8.72 -10.63 -17.59
CA ASN A 16 -9.59 -11.33 -18.54
C ASN A 16 -10.05 -12.70 -18.04
N ILE A 17 -9.56 -13.17 -16.88
CA ILE A 17 -9.94 -14.47 -16.31
C ILE A 17 -11.07 -14.30 -15.32
N ASN A 18 -12.15 -15.05 -15.52
CA ASN A 18 -13.29 -15.14 -14.61
C ASN A 18 -13.49 -16.60 -14.14
N GLY A 19 -14.12 -16.78 -12.98
CA GLY A 19 -14.40 -18.11 -12.43
C GLY A 19 -13.28 -18.62 -11.50
N LEU A 20 -13.10 -19.94 -11.42
CA LEU A 20 -12.16 -20.55 -10.48
C LEU A 20 -10.71 -20.35 -10.95
N ILE A 21 -9.94 -19.58 -10.19
CA ILE A 21 -8.51 -19.36 -10.41
C ILE A 21 -7.72 -20.22 -9.42
N LYS A 22 -6.83 -21.09 -9.91
CA LYS A 22 -5.93 -21.91 -9.08
C LYS A 22 -4.51 -21.42 -9.21
N PHE A 23 -3.91 -21.03 -8.09
CA PHE A 23 -2.51 -20.62 -8.03
C PHE A 23 -1.63 -21.78 -7.55
N LEU A 24 -0.49 -21.98 -8.20
CA LEU A 24 0.60 -22.83 -7.71
C LEU A 24 1.74 -21.91 -7.29
N LEU A 25 1.97 -21.80 -5.98
CA LEU A 25 2.91 -20.85 -5.40
C LEU A 25 4.09 -21.57 -4.76
N ALA A 26 5.29 -21.00 -4.90
CA ALA A 26 6.43 -21.36 -4.08
C ALA A 26 6.26 -20.75 -2.67
N PRO A 27 6.82 -21.37 -1.61
CA PRO A 27 6.77 -20.79 -0.28
C PRO A 27 7.50 -19.43 -0.23
N PRO A 28 7.03 -18.48 0.60
CA PRO A 28 7.66 -17.17 0.71
C PRO A 28 9.07 -17.28 1.32
N LEU A 29 10.02 -16.53 0.75
CA LEU A 29 11.40 -16.48 1.25
C LEU A 29 11.54 -15.63 2.53
N ASN A 30 10.66 -14.63 2.69
CA ASN A 30 10.60 -13.76 3.85
C ASN A 30 9.16 -13.70 4.38
N ILE A 31 9.01 -13.90 5.68
CA ILE A 31 7.74 -13.72 6.38
C ILE A 31 7.82 -12.37 7.06
N ASN A 32 7.21 -11.34 6.46
CA ASN A 32 7.06 -10.05 7.12
C ASN A 32 5.94 -10.17 8.15
N ASN A 33 6.13 -9.63 9.36
CA ASN A 33 5.06 -9.59 10.36
C ASN A 33 4.12 -8.43 10.01
N ILE A 34 3.20 -8.72 9.10
CA ILE A 34 2.08 -7.84 8.81
C ILE A 34 1.00 -8.10 9.86
N SER A 35 0.64 -7.05 10.56
CA SER A 35 -0.50 -7.03 11.45
C SER A 35 -1.75 -6.59 10.71
N TYR A 36 -2.84 -7.32 10.96
CA TYR A 36 -4.16 -7.01 10.42
C TYR A 36 -5.08 -6.41 11.49
N HIS A 37 -4.51 -5.98 12.62
CA HIS A 37 -5.27 -5.26 13.63
C HIS A 37 -5.71 -3.90 13.08
N THR A 38 -6.99 -3.58 13.20
CA THR A 38 -7.55 -2.35 12.68
C THR A 38 -7.50 -1.23 13.70
N PHE A 39 -6.99 -0.06 13.31
CA PHE A 39 -7.01 1.16 14.13
C PHE A 39 -7.27 2.40 13.29
N TYR A 40 -7.60 3.52 13.94
CA TYR A 40 -7.95 4.77 13.26
C TYR A 40 -6.93 5.86 13.57
N VAL A 41 -6.55 6.60 12.54
CA VAL A 41 -5.66 7.75 12.66
C VAL A 41 -6.29 8.97 12.03
N ARG A 42 -5.87 10.15 12.49
CA ARG A 42 -6.20 11.42 11.86
C ARG A 42 -4.99 11.92 11.07
N ALA A 43 -5.18 12.19 9.78
CA ALA A 43 -4.13 12.71 8.93
C ALA A 43 -3.69 14.10 9.39
N LEU A 44 -2.39 14.27 9.67
CA LEU A 44 -1.81 15.57 10.05
C LEU A 44 -1.22 16.32 8.85
N TYR A 45 -1.27 15.74 7.66
CA TYR A 45 -0.79 16.30 6.41
C TYR A 45 -1.67 15.79 5.26
N SER A 46 -1.50 16.37 4.07
CA SER A 46 -2.13 15.89 2.85
C SER A 46 -1.14 15.05 2.03
N TYR A 47 -1.63 14.01 1.38
CA TYR A 47 -0.83 13.07 0.59
C TYR A 47 -1.47 12.84 -0.77
N ASP A 48 -0.66 12.98 -1.82
CA ASP A 48 -1.02 12.65 -3.20
C ASP A 48 -0.03 11.58 -3.72
N PRO A 49 -0.49 10.34 -3.97
CA PRO A 49 0.36 9.26 -4.46
C PRO A 49 0.93 9.50 -5.86
N TYR A 50 0.32 10.38 -6.68
CA TYR A 50 0.85 10.66 -8.02
C TYR A 50 2.13 11.49 -7.98
N ASN A 51 2.26 12.32 -6.94
CA ASN A 51 3.47 13.12 -6.65
C ASN A 51 4.52 12.34 -5.87
N ASP A 52 4.27 11.06 -5.61
CA ASP A 52 5.14 10.20 -4.85
C ASP A 52 5.99 9.30 -5.77
N PRO A 53 7.31 9.52 -5.88
CA PRO A 53 8.16 8.65 -6.68
C PRO A 53 8.50 7.30 -6.02
N LEU A 54 8.23 7.13 -4.72
CA LEU A 54 8.60 5.93 -3.95
C LEU A 54 7.42 4.96 -3.74
N ILE A 55 6.20 5.32 -4.16
CA ILE A 55 5.06 4.42 -4.07
C ILE A 55 5.23 3.26 -5.05
N PRO A 56 5.02 1.99 -4.63
CA PRO A 56 5.24 0.83 -5.48
C PRO A 56 4.25 0.76 -6.65
N CYS A 57 3.03 1.26 -6.45
CA CYS A 57 2.00 1.33 -7.47
C CYS A 57 1.09 2.53 -7.18
N LYS A 58 1.06 3.50 -8.10
CA LYS A 58 0.31 4.76 -7.94
C LYS A 58 -1.20 4.54 -7.95
N ASP A 59 -1.67 3.60 -8.75
CA ASP A 59 -3.10 3.33 -8.97
C ASP A 59 -3.83 2.83 -7.71
N ILE A 60 -3.08 2.23 -6.78
CA ILE A 60 -3.60 1.76 -5.48
C ILE A 60 -3.27 2.71 -4.33
N GLY A 61 -2.71 3.89 -4.61
CA GLY A 61 -2.42 4.88 -3.57
C GLY A 61 -3.69 5.55 -3.06
N LEU A 62 -3.80 5.71 -1.74
CA LEU A 62 -4.92 6.43 -1.14
C LEU A 62 -4.58 7.91 -0.97
N THR A 63 -5.18 8.77 -1.79
CA THR A 63 -5.11 10.22 -1.59
C THR A 63 -5.90 10.63 -0.34
N PHE A 64 -5.31 11.46 0.51
CA PHE A 64 -5.98 12.01 1.69
C PHE A 64 -5.56 13.45 1.97
N GLN A 65 -6.42 14.17 2.69
CA GLN A 65 -6.18 15.54 3.12
C GLN A 65 -5.92 15.61 4.62
N ARG A 66 -5.23 16.68 5.05
CA ARG A 66 -5.08 16.97 6.48
C ARG A 66 -6.46 17.06 7.14
N GLY A 67 -6.63 16.30 8.22
CA GLY A 67 -7.87 16.21 8.99
C GLY A 67 -8.70 14.96 8.68
N ASP A 68 -8.44 14.26 7.57
CA ASP A 68 -9.14 13.02 7.23
C ASP A 68 -8.93 11.95 8.30
N ILE A 69 -9.96 11.13 8.54
CA ILE A 69 -9.86 9.93 9.37
C ILE A 69 -9.58 8.74 8.46
N LEU A 70 -8.46 8.06 8.73
CA LEU A 70 -8.00 6.88 8.00
C LEU A 70 -8.12 5.67 8.90
N ARG A 71 -8.80 4.64 8.43
CA ARG A 71 -8.86 3.32 9.07
C ARG A 71 -7.75 2.45 8.50
N ILE A 72 -6.73 2.20 9.32
CA ILE A 72 -5.60 1.32 8.99
C ILE A 72 -6.04 -0.13 9.18
N VAL A 73 -5.80 -0.97 8.19
CA VAL A 73 -6.25 -2.38 8.18
C VAL A 73 -5.12 -3.39 8.01
N ALA A 74 -3.99 -2.96 7.48
CA ALA A 74 -2.78 -3.77 7.44
C ALA A 74 -1.54 -2.88 7.55
N TYR A 75 -0.61 -3.27 8.41
CA TYR A 75 0.62 -2.52 8.67
C TYR A 75 1.75 -3.45 9.09
N ASP A 76 2.98 -3.00 8.88
CA ASP A 76 4.17 -3.72 9.32
C ASP A 76 4.46 -3.41 10.80
N GLU A 77 4.50 -4.43 11.66
CA GLU A 77 4.87 -4.31 13.08
C GLU A 77 6.39 -4.32 13.28
N ASN A 78 7.18 -4.75 12.29
CA ASN A 78 8.62 -4.87 12.39
C ASN A 78 9.32 -3.51 12.21
N PHE A 79 9.11 -2.60 13.15
CA PHE A 79 9.80 -1.30 13.19
C PHE A 79 11.32 -1.43 13.41
N PHE A 80 11.78 -2.58 13.94
CA PHE A 80 13.12 -2.74 14.49
C PHE A 80 14.09 -3.61 13.68
N ASN A 81 13.66 -4.32 12.64
CA ASN A 81 14.59 -5.04 11.76
C ASN A 81 15.19 -4.07 10.73
N LYS A 82 16.23 -3.40 11.21
CA LYS A 82 16.98 -2.26 10.69
C LYS A 82 17.85 -2.59 9.48
N ASN A 83 17.30 -3.31 8.49
CA ASN A 83 17.91 -3.35 7.17
C ASN A 83 17.10 -2.35 6.33
N ASP A 84 17.72 -1.22 5.98
CA ASP A 84 17.15 0.03 5.45
C ASP A 84 16.28 -0.06 4.17
N THR A 85 15.88 -1.26 3.75
CA THR A 85 15.24 -1.52 2.46
C THR A 85 13.73 -1.71 2.54
N TYR A 86 13.13 -1.91 3.72
CA TYR A 86 11.68 -2.06 3.84
C TYR A 86 10.98 -0.73 4.09
N ILE A 87 10.53 -0.14 3.00
CA ILE A 87 9.61 1.00 2.94
C ILE A 87 8.23 0.50 3.40
N SER A 88 7.83 0.82 4.64
CA SER A 88 6.55 0.36 5.20
C SER A 88 5.38 1.19 4.66
N TRP A 89 4.70 0.65 3.67
CA TRP A 89 3.40 1.10 3.17
C TRP A 89 2.29 0.43 3.97
N TRP A 90 1.37 1.22 4.52
CA TRP A 90 0.20 0.72 5.23
C TRP A 90 -1.01 0.69 4.30
N GLN A 91 -1.93 -0.24 4.53
CA GLN A 91 -3.21 -0.31 3.83
C GLN A 91 -4.30 0.37 4.67
N ALA A 92 -5.06 1.26 4.06
CA ALA A 92 -6.07 2.05 4.75
C ALA A 92 -7.32 2.31 3.90
N TYR A 93 -8.41 2.64 4.59
CA TYR A 93 -9.61 3.23 4.03
C TYR A 93 -9.82 4.63 4.58
N ARG A 94 -10.47 5.51 3.81
CA ARG A 94 -10.86 6.85 4.28
C ARG A 94 -12.33 6.84 4.68
N GLU A 95 -12.62 6.91 5.98
CA GLU A 95 -13.97 6.63 6.54
C GLU A 95 -15.13 7.46 5.97
N ASN A 96 -14.85 8.66 5.44
CA ASN A 96 -15.88 9.55 4.92
C ASN A 96 -15.95 9.55 3.37
N SER A 97 -15.33 8.57 2.70
CA SER A 97 -15.48 8.45 1.25
C SER A 97 -16.80 7.77 0.89
N TYR A 98 -17.60 8.44 0.05
CA TYR A 98 -18.83 7.88 -0.53
C TYR A 98 -18.59 6.54 -1.27
N ASP A 99 -17.34 6.26 -1.65
CA ASP A 99 -16.91 5.03 -2.34
C ASP A 99 -16.86 3.77 -1.46
N ILE A 100 -16.91 3.88 -0.13
CA ILE A 100 -16.87 2.71 0.79
C ILE A 100 -18.12 1.83 0.68
N GLN A 101 -19.20 2.34 0.06
CA GLN A 101 -20.47 1.61 -0.05
C GLN A 101 -20.52 0.53 -1.14
N THR A 102 -19.39 0.23 -1.81
CA THR A 102 -19.34 -0.86 -2.79
C THR A 102 -18.41 -1.97 -2.31
N ASP A 103 -18.85 -3.22 -2.42
CA ASP A 103 -18.09 -4.45 -2.13
C ASP A 103 -16.84 -4.64 -3.02
N LEU A 104 -16.46 -3.62 -3.81
CA LEU A 104 -15.32 -3.59 -4.71
C LEU A 104 -14.20 -2.62 -4.26
N CYS A 105 -14.37 -1.87 -3.18
CA CYS A 105 -13.37 -0.89 -2.77
C CYS A 105 -12.15 -1.58 -2.12
N LEU A 106 -11.00 -1.55 -2.79
CA LEU A 106 -9.74 -2.03 -2.25
C LEU A 106 -9.17 -1.01 -1.24
N ALA A 107 -8.52 -1.52 -0.19
CA ALA A 107 -7.72 -0.66 0.68
C ALA A 107 -6.59 -0.02 -0.13
N GLY A 108 -6.38 1.28 0.05
CA GLY A 108 -5.31 1.99 -0.64
C GLY A 108 -4.03 2.07 0.20
N LEU A 109 -2.90 2.24 -0.46
CA LEU A 109 -1.60 2.41 0.16
C LEU A 109 -1.40 3.83 0.67
N ILE A 110 -0.96 3.94 1.92
CA ILE A 110 -0.50 5.19 2.54
C ILE A 110 0.90 4.99 3.14
N PRO A 111 1.73 6.03 3.21
CA PRO A 111 3.01 5.92 3.88
C PRO A 111 2.81 5.83 5.40
N SER A 112 3.57 4.94 6.06
CA SER A 112 3.67 4.91 7.53
C SER A 112 4.28 6.19 8.09
N ASP A 113 4.14 6.45 9.39
CA ASP A 113 4.73 7.64 10.03
C ASP A 113 6.26 7.73 9.86
N ASN A 114 6.96 6.61 10.05
CA ASN A 114 8.42 6.54 9.88
C ASN A 114 8.79 6.71 8.41
N LEU A 115 8.03 6.10 7.51
CA LEU A 115 8.24 6.30 6.09
C LEU A 115 8.03 7.77 5.71
N GLN A 116 6.98 8.42 6.19
CA GLN A 116 6.74 9.85 5.95
C GLN A 116 7.89 10.73 6.45
N GLN A 117 8.47 10.42 7.62
CA GLN A 117 9.66 11.12 8.11
C GLN A 117 10.88 10.90 7.21
N LYS A 118 11.17 9.67 6.81
CA LYS A 118 12.27 9.36 5.87
C LYS A 118 12.09 10.08 4.53
N ARG A 119 10.87 10.06 3.99
CA ARG A 119 10.50 10.70 2.72
C ARG A 119 10.72 12.21 2.76
N THR A 120 10.21 12.87 3.80
CA THR A 120 10.38 14.32 3.96
C THR A 120 11.85 14.73 4.07
N ASN A 121 12.69 13.90 4.69
CA ASN A 121 14.13 14.14 4.72
C ASN A 121 14.78 13.95 3.34
N LEU A 122 14.45 12.87 2.63
CA LEU A 122 15.01 12.59 1.29
C LEU A 122 14.63 13.67 0.27
N LEU A 123 13.37 14.11 0.26
CA LEU A 123 12.90 15.14 -0.66
C LEU A 123 13.56 16.49 -0.42
N LYS A 124 13.90 16.83 0.83
CA LYS A 124 14.66 18.05 1.17
C LYS A 124 16.10 18.04 0.67
N VAL A 125 16.70 16.86 0.49
CA VAL A 125 18.08 16.74 -0.01
C VAL A 125 18.14 16.92 -1.53
N ILE A 126 17.03 16.71 -2.23
CA ILE A 126 16.95 16.72 -3.70
C ILE A 126 16.42 18.09 -4.23
N SER A 127 15.88 18.94 -3.36
CA SER A 127 15.42 20.31 -3.67
C SER A 127 16.51 21.36 -3.50
#